data_AF-X1SLJ1-F1
#
_entry.id   AF-X1SLJ1-F1
#
_cell.length_a   1.000
_cell.length_b   1.000
_cell.length_c   1.000
_cell.angle_alpha   90.00
_cell.angle_beta   90.00
_cell.angle_gamma   90.00
#
_symmetry.space_group_name_H-M   'P 1'
#
loop_
_entity.id
_entity.type
_entity.pdbx_description
1 polymer ?
#
loop_
_entity_poly.entity_id
_entity_poly.type
_entity_poly.pdbx_seq_one_letter_code
_entity_poly.pdbx_strand_id
1 'polypeptide(L)'
;LAIRDATDRDLYDYDLVFLGSPSIQFLPAEPVMRFIKDKMKLHMERGDIKLCAPKIPGKAAVVFCTYSGPHTGLNEAVTTGKYMGQFFEHLGFDVVGEWYVVGEFHNWEEANKMGRLGDIRGRPSEEDLLKVRSDVSSLVRSILDTPR
;
A
#
# COMPACT_ATOMS: atom_id res chain seq x y z
N LEU A 1 5.41 -7.09 -9.36
CA LEU A 1 6.84 -7.27 -9.05
C LEU A 1 6.94 -7.58 -7.57
N ALA A 2 7.80 -8.53 -7.18
CA ALA A 2 8.11 -8.68 -5.76
C ALA A 2 8.96 -7.48 -5.32
N ILE A 3 8.97 -7.16 -4.03
CA ILE A 3 9.73 -6.01 -3.52
C ILE A 3 11.22 -6.07 -3.90
N ARG A 4 11.78 -7.29 -4.00
CA ARG A 4 13.17 -7.55 -4.40
C ARG A 4 13.48 -7.11 -5.84
N ASP A 5 12.50 -7.19 -6.73
CA ASP A 5 12.67 -6.81 -8.14
C ASP A 5 12.56 -5.29 -8.35
N ALA A 6 12.08 -4.57 -7.33
CA ALA A 6 11.88 -3.13 -7.34
C ALA A 6 13.05 -2.35 -6.71
N THR A 7 13.98 -3.03 -6.02
CA THR A 7 15.07 -2.38 -5.26
C THR A 7 15.93 -1.45 -6.11
N ASP A 8 16.25 -1.84 -7.34
CA ASP A 8 17.14 -1.07 -8.23
C ASP A 8 16.39 -0.08 -9.14
N ARG A 9 15.06 -0.02 -9.06
CA ARG A 9 14.23 0.89 -9.87
C ARG A 9 14.11 2.24 -9.19
N ASP A 10 14.24 3.34 -9.93
CA ASP A 10 13.90 4.66 -9.40
C ASP A 10 12.37 4.83 -9.40
N LEU A 11 11.82 5.38 -8.31
CA LEU A 11 10.38 5.62 -8.21
C LEU A 11 9.95 6.76 -9.14
N TYR A 12 10.82 7.73 -9.39
CA TYR A 12 10.51 8.88 -10.24
C TYR A 12 10.41 8.52 -11.74
N ASP A 13 10.84 7.33 -12.14
CA ASP A 13 10.65 6.80 -13.50
C ASP A 13 9.18 6.45 -13.80
N TYR A 14 8.31 6.45 -12.78
CA TYR A 14 6.91 6.08 -12.90
C TYR A 14 6.00 7.25 -12.53
N ASP A 15 4.88 7.39 -13.23
CA ASP A 15 3.85 8.40 -12.92
C ASP A 15 2.83 7.87 -11.89
N LEU A 16 2.69 6.55 -11.78
CA LEU A 16 1.82 5.88 -10.82
C LEU A 16 2.54 4.68 -10.21
N VAL A 17 2.69 4.68 -8.88
CA VAL A 17 3.34 3.60 -8.12
C VAL A 17 2.35 2.95 -7.17
N PHE A 18 2.30 1.62 -7.15
CA PHE A 18 1.56 0.85 -6.17
C PHE A 18 2.53 0.19 -5.19
N LEU A 19 2.36 0.41 -3.90
CA LEU A 19 3.09 -0.29 -2.85
C LEU A 19 2.12 -1.00 -1.93
N GLY A 20 2.38 -2.28 -1.65
CA GLY A 20 1.53 -2.99 -0.71
C GLY A 20 2.25 -4.02 0.13
N SER A 21 1.61 -4.32 1.24
CA SER A 21 2.12 -5.20 2.28
C SER A 21 0.98 -5.84 3.06
N PRO A 22 1.14 -7.05 3.61
CA PRO A 22 0.28 -7.47 4.71
C PRO A 22 0.53 -6.59 5.95
N SER A 23 -0.47 -6.45 6.82
CA SER A 23 -0.30 -5.89 8.17
C SER A 23 0.26 -6.96 9.10
N ILE A 24 1.46 -6.73 9.62
CA ILE A 24 2.15 -7.57 10.60
C ILE A 24 2.45 -6.71 11.83
N GLN A 25 1.81 -7.00 12.95
CA GLN A 25 1.96 -6.21 14.19
C GLN A 25 1.73 -4.70 13.94
N PHE A 26 0.64 -4.38 13.25
CA PHE A 26 0.21 -3.00 12.98
C PHE A 26 1.09 -2.21 11.99
N LEU A 27 2.07 -2.88 11.37
CA LEU A 27 3.04 -2.30 10.43
C LEU A 27 3.16 -3.13 9.15
N PRO A 28 3.79 -2.59 8.09
CA PRO A 28 4.15 -3.40 6.93
C PRO A 28 5.08 -4.56 7.32
N ALA A 29 5.07 -5.64 6.54
CA ALA A 29 6.03 -6.72 6.67
C ALA A 29 7.46 -6.19 6.54
N GLU A 30 8.38 -6.83 7.25
CA GLU A 30 9.78 -6.42 7.35
C GLU A 30 10.45 -6.14 5.98
N PRO A 31 10.24 -6.94 4.91
CA PRO A 31 10.85 -6.65 3.61
C PRO A 31 10.40 -5.31 3.02
N VAL A 32 9.15 -4.90 3.23
CA VAL A 32 8.62 -3.61 2.74
C VAL A 32 9.15 -2.46 3.59
N MET A 33 9.22 -2.62 4.93
CA MET A 33 9.84 -1.61 5.79
C MET A 33 11.31 -1.39 5.45
N ARG A 34 12.05 -2.47 5.14
CA ARG A 34 13.45 -2.39 4.70
C ARG A 34 13.58 -1.65 3.37
N PHE A 35 12.75 -1.99 2.39
CA PHE A 35 12.70 -1.28 1.11
C PHE A 35 12.45 0.22 1.29
N ILE A 36 11.46 0.61 2.11
CA ILE A 36 11.15 2.01 2.42
C ILE A 36 12.36 2.70 3.05
N LYS A 37 13.00 2.08 4.04
CA LYS A 37 14.18 2.64 4.71
C LYS A 37 15.34 2.86 3.73
N ASP A 38 15.60 1.90 2.86
CA ASP A 38 16.70 1.97 1.89
C ASP A 38 16.42 3.05 0.83
N LYS A 39 15.17 3.16 0.33
CA LYS A 39 14.76 4.22 -0.59
C LYS A 39 14.79 5.61 0.04
N MET A 40 14.31 5.74 1.28
CA MET A 40 14.39 7.01 2.01
C MET A 40 15.84 7.49 2.17
N LYS A 41 16.77 6.56 2.50
CA LYS A 41 18.19 6.88 2.57
C LYS A 41 18.74 7.36 1.23
N LEU A 42 18.47 6.63 0.15
CA LEU A 42 18.90 6.99 -1.21
C LEU A 42 18.41 8.39 -1.61
N HIS A 43 17.11 8.66 -1.47
CA HIS A 43 16.51 9.93 -1.86
C HIS A 43 16.94 11.09 -0.95
N MET A 44 17.20 10.83 0.34
CA MET A 44 17.81 11.81 1.24
C MET A 44 19.23 12.20 0.77
N GLU A 45 20.07 11.21 0.43
CA GLU A 45 21.45 11.43 -0.03
C GLU A 45 21.51 12.20 -1.36
N ARG A 46 20.52 11.99 -2.25
CA ARG A 46 20.35 12.74 -3.50
C ARG A 46 19.74 14.13 -3.30
N GLY A 47 19.21 14.41 -2.12
CA GLY A 47 18.54 15.65 -1.79
C GLY A 47 17.13 15.77 -2.36
N ASP A 48 16.48 14.65 -2.72
CA ASP A 48 15.12 14.63 -3.29
C ASP A 48 14.06 14.98 -2.23
N ILE A 49 14.29 14.62 -0.97
CA ILE A 49 13.40 14.93 0.16
C ILE A 49 13.56 16.41 0.52
N LYS A 50 12.53 17.22 0.23
CA LYS A 50 12.53 18.67 0.49
C LYS A 50 11.70 19.02 1.73
N LEU A 51 12.07 20.12 2.38
CA LEU A 51 11.24 20.72 3.43
C LEU A 51 9.82 20.98 2.91
N CYS A 52 8.82 20.74 3.77
CA CYS A 52 7.40 20.82 3.45
C CYS A 52 6.90 19.82 2.39
N ALA A 53 7.75 18.89 1.93
CA ALA A 53 7.39 17.80 1.03
C ALA A 53 6.47 18.24 -0.14
N PRO A 54 6.93 19.18 -0.99
CA PRO A 54 6.12 19.72 -2.07
C PRO A 54 5.72 18.60 -3.03
N LYS A 55 4.45 18.58 -3.44
CA LYS A 55 3.96 17.61 -4.42
C LYS A 55 4.63 17.83 -5.78
N ILE A 56 4.99 16.74 -6.45
CA ILE A 56 5.50 16.73 -7.81
C ILE A 56 4.32 16.50 -8.76
N PRO A 57 4.01 17.44 -9.68
CA PRO A 57 2.92 17.28 -10.62
C PRO A 57 3.04 15.98 -11.43
N GLY A 58 1.93 15.23 -11.53
CA GLY A 58 1.86 13.98 -12.28
C GLY A 58 2.47 12.76 -11.59
N LYS A 59 2.96 12.87 -10.35
CA LYS A 59 3.46 11.74 -9.55
C LYS A 59 2.43 11.30 -8.53
N ALA A 60 1.85 10.13 -8.76
CA ALA A 60 0.80 9.55 -7.93
C ALA A 60 1.23 8.21 -7.33
N ALA A 61 0.70 7.92 -6.15
CA ALA A 61 0.94 6.67 -5.44
C ALA A 61 -0.37 6.08 -4.89
N VAL A 62 -0.41 4.76 -4.85
CA VAL A 62 -1.45 4.00 -4.16
C VAL A 62 -0.78 3.06 -3.16
N VAL A 63 -1.32 3.02 -1.96
CA VAL A 63 -0.92 2.03 -0.96
C VAL A 63 -2.03 1.02 -0.77
N PHE A 64 -1.68 -0.26 -0.63
CA PHE A 64 -2.65 -1.29 -0.32
C PHE A 64 -2.16 -2.23 0.77
N CYS A 65 -3.08 -2.64 1.63
CA CYS A 65 -2.80 -3.53 2.74
C CYS A 65 -3.72 -4.73 2.69
N THR A 66 -3.14 -5.93 2.75
CA THR A 66 -3.90 -7.14 3.08
C THR A 66 -3.87 -7.35 4.58
N TYR A 67 -4.97 -7.75 5.20
CA TYR A 67 -4.99 -7.93 6.64
C TYR A 67 -6.00 -9.00 7.07
N SER A 68 -5.66 -9.65 8.17
CA SER A 68 -6.42 -10.70 8.79
C SER A 68 -5.88 -10.94 10.19
N GLY A 69 -6.68 -11.54 11.07
CA GLY A 69 -6.19 -11.88 12.39
C GLY A 69 -7.29 -12.19 13.39
N PRO A 70 -6.94 -12.95 14.44
CA PRO A 70 -7.84 -13.14 15.56
C PRO A 70 -8.18 -11.80 16.22
N HIS A 71 -7.24 -10.83 16.20
CA HIS A 71 -7.39 -9.52 16.83
C HIS A 71 -7.28 -8.35 15.85
N THR A 72 -6.72 -8.59 14.67
CA THR A 72 -6.42 -7.55 13.68
C THR A 72 -7.69 -7.01 13.03
N GLY A 73 -7.83 -5.68 13.10
CA GLY A 73 -8.95 -4.94 12.53
C GLY A 73 -8.51 -3.86 11.54
N LEU A 74 -9.49 -3.15 10.98
CA LEU A 74 -9.22 -2.09 9.99
C LEU A 74 -8.25 -1.03 10.51
N ASN A 75 -8.30 -0.65 11.79
CA ASN A 75 -7.38 0.35 12.34
C ASN A 75 -5.91 -0.05 12.20
N GLU A 76 -5.58 -1.32 12.40
CA GLU A 76 -4.21 -1.82 12.24
C GLU A 76 -3.77 -1.81 10.77
N ALA A 77 -4.70 -2.17 9.88
CA ALA A 77 -4.47 -2.10 8.44
C ALA A 77 -4.26 -0.65 8.00
N VAL A 78 -5.06 0.29 8.50
CA VAL A 78 -4.93 1.73 8.23
C VAL A 78 -3.59 2.26 8.74
N THR A 79 -3.13 1.86 9.93
CA THR A 79 -1.77 2.21 10.40
C THR A 79 -0.69 1.76 9.42
N THR A 80 -0.80 0.52 8.92
CA THR A 80 0.11 -0.02 7.90
C THR A 80 0.07 0.78 6.59
N GLY A 81 -1.13 1.09 6.10
CA GLY A 81 -1.33 1.91 4.90
C GLY A 81 -0.75 3.31 5.06
N LYS A 82 -1.05 3.99 6.18
CA LYS A 82 -0.54 5.33 6.47
C LYS A 82 0.99 5.36 6.62
N TYR A 83 1.60 4.34 7.22
CA TYR A 83 3.06 4.22 7.26
C TYR A 83 3.66 4.20 5.84
N MET A 84 3.10 3.38 4.94
CA MET A 84 3.53 3.33 3.54
C MET A 84 3.21 4.61 2.76
N GLY A 85 2.08 5.27 3.08
CA GLY A 85 1.67 6.52 2.43
C GLY A 85 2.62 7.67 2.78
N GLN A 86 3.03 7.77 4.05
CA GLN A 86 3.99 8.78 4.49
C GLN A 86 5.31 8.71 3.73
N PHE A 87 5.77 7.52 3.36
CA PHE A 87 6.96 7.35 2.52
C PHE A 87 6.82 8.07 1.17
N PHE A 88 5.69 7.94 0.49
CA PHE A 88 5.44 8.61 -0.78
C PHE A 88 5.27 10.12 -0.64
N GLU A 89 4.57 10.57 0.40
CA GLU A 89 4.40 11.99 0.67
C GLU A 89 5.75 12.68 0.90
N HIS A 90 6.68 12.05 1.63
CA HIS A 90 8.04 12.58 1.82
C HIS A 90 8.82 12.75 0.51
N LEU A 91 8.49 11.95 -0.51
CA LEU A 91 9.09 12.02 -1.85
C LEU A 91 8.31 12.96 -2.80
N GLY A 92 7.23 13.57 -2.33
CA GLY A 92 6.38 14.48 -3.10
C GLY A 92 5.36 13.81 -4.01
N PHE A 93 5.10 12.50 -3.84
CA PHE A 93 4.00 11.83 -4.56
C PHE A 93 2.65 12.17 -3.93
N ASP A 94 1.62 12.28 -4.75
CA ASP A 94 0.23 12.37 -4.28
C ASP A 94 -0.32 10.98 -3.97
N VAL A 95 -0.68 10.71 -2.71
CA VAL A 95 -1.30 9.43 -2.33
C VAL A 95 -2.79 9.49 -2.69
N VAL A 96 -3.11 8.95 -3.87
CA VAL A 96 -4.44 9.04 -4.48
C VAL A 96 -5.34 7.84 -4.16
N GLY A 97 -4.82 6.84 -3.44
CA GLY A 97 -5.59 5.68 -3.04
C GLY A 97 -4.98 4.91 -1.87
N GLU A 98 -5.86 4.46 -0.97
CA GLU A 98 -5.53 3.57 0.14
C GLU A 98 -6.53 2.41 0.16
N TRP A 99 -6.06 1.20 -0.09
CA TRP A 99 -6.95 0.03 -0.24
C TRP A 99 -6.65 -1.04 0.80
N TYR A 100 -7.68 -1.46 1.52
CA TYR A 100 -7.59 -2.40 2.63
C TYR A 100 -8.42 -3.64 2.29
N VAL A 101 -7.75 -4.78 2.10
CA VAL A 101 -8.37 -6.02 1.61
C VAL A 101 -8.24 -7.12 2.66
N VAL A 102 -9.37 -7.69 3.06
CA VAL A 102 -9.39 -8.82 4.00
C VAL A 102 -8.95 -10.09 3.27
N GLY A 103 -8.10 -10.89 3.91
CA GLY A 103 -7.65 -12.19 3.38
C GLY A 103 -7.78 -13.31 4.40
N GLU A 104 -8.01 -14.53 3.96
CA GLU A 104 -8.06 -15.70 4.85
C GLU A 104 -6.66 -16.19 5.23
N PHE A 105 -6.55 -16.82 6.39
CA PHE A 105 -5.41 -17.65 6.73
C PHE A 105 -5.48 -18.97 5.97
N HIS A 106 -4.39 -19.38 5.31
CA HIS A 106 -4.36 -20.66 4.60
C HIS A 106 -4.45 -21.88 5.53
N ASN A 107 -4.01 -21.79 6.78
CA ASN A 107 -3.88 -22.94 7.70
C ASN A 107 -4.36 -22.63 9.14
N TRP A 108 -5.36 -21.76 9.32
CA TRP A 108 -5.86 -21.39 10.65
C TRP A 108 -7.39 -21.20 10.68
N GLU A 109 -8.12 -22.31 10.63
CA GLU A 109 -9.58 -22.34 10.54
C GLU A 109 -10.29 -21.58 11.69
N GLU A 110 -9.79 -21.71 12.92
CA GLU A 110 -10.38 -21.02 14.07
C GLU A 110 -10.25 -19.50 13.96
N ALA A 111 -9.06 -18.99 13.60
CA ALA A 111 -8.85 -17.56 13.39
C ALA A 111 -9.67 -17.02 12.21
N ASN A 112 -9.91 -17.87 11.19
CA ASN A 112 -10.76 -17.50 10.07
C ASN A 112 -12.25 -17.36 10.44
N LYS A 113 -12.73 -18.06 11.48
CA LYS A 113 -14.16 -18.04 11.86
C LYS A 113 -14.47 -17.06 12.99
N MET A 114 -13.55 -16.97 13.96
CA MET A 114 -13.80 -16.38 15.27
C MET A 114 -13.02 -15.08 15.51
N GLY A 115 -12.26 -14.63 14.51
CA GLY A 115 -11.49 -13.40 14.62
C GLY A 115 -12.35 -12.13 14.66
N ARG A 116 -11.70 -11.00 14.92
CA ARG A 116 -12.33 -9.66 15.00
C ARG A 116 -13.16 -9.29 13.77
N LEU A 117 -12.88 -9.88 12.62
CA LEU A 117 -13.50 -9.58 11.32
C LEU A 117 -14.70 -10.49 11.01
N GLY A 118 -15.07 -11.42 11.90
CA GLY A 118 -16.07 -12.45 11.62
C GLY A 118 -15.50 -13.60 10.79
N ASP A 119 -16.36 -14.27 10.03
CA ASP A 119 -15.94 -15.36 9.12
C ASP A 119 -15.30 -14.78 7.85
N ILE A 120 -13.99 -14.96 7.73
CA ILE A 120 -13.17 -14.46 6.62
C ILE A 120 -12.75 -15.56 5.64
N ARG A 121 -13.29 -16.77 5.73
CA ARG A 121 -13.00 -17.85 4.78
C ARG A 121 -13.44 -17.46 3.37
N GLY A 122 -12.63 -17.83 2.38
CA GLY A 122 -12.83 -17.46 0.97
C GLY A 122 -12.56 -15.97 0.67
N ARG A 123 -11.95 -15.23 1.60
CA ARG A 123 -11.51 -13.85 1.38
C ARG A 123 -10.04 -13.82 0.95
N PRO A 124 -9.61 -12.95 0.03
CA PRO A 124 -10.45 -12.08 -0.78
C PRO A 124 -11.38 -12.89 -1.70
N SER A 125 -12.66 -12.51 -1.74
CA SER A 125 -13.65 -13.13 -2.60
C SER A 125 -13.64 -12.50 -3.99
N GLU A 126 -14.41 -13.06 -4.92
CA GLU A 126 -14.65 -12.43 -6.23
C GLU A 126 -15.18 -11.00 -6.10
N GLU A 127 -16.00 -10.72 -5.09
CA GLU A 127 -16.51 -9.36 -4.83
C GLU A 127 -15.39 -8.40 -4.41
N ASP A 128 -14.46 -8.84 -3.54
CA ASP A 128 -13.31 -8.02 -3.16
C ASP A 128 -12.42 -7.71 -4.37
N LEU A 129 -12.17 -8.72 -5.21
CA LEU A 129 -11.35 -8.57 -6.41
C LEU A 129 -12.02 -7.66 -7.45
N LEU A 130 -13.35 -7.77 -7.63
CA LEU A 130 -14.14 -6.88 -8.47
C LEU A 130 -14.08 -5.45 -7.97
N LYS A 131 -14.17 -5.23 -6.65
CA LYS A 131 -14.03 -3.92 -6.05
C LYS A 131 -12.66 -3.32 -6.36
N VAL A 132 -11.57 -4.05 -6.12
CA VAL A 132 -10.21 -3.59 -6.42
C VAL A 132 -10.05 -3.26 -7.90
N ARG A 133 -10.57 -4.10 -8.80
CA ARG A 133 -10.54 -3.84 -10.25
C ARG A 133 -11.28 -2.55 -10.61
N SER A 134 -12.46 -2.34 -10.03
CA SER A 134 -13.27 -1.13 -10.25
C SER A 134 -12.56 0.13 -9.73
N ASP A 135 -11.99 0.05 -8.53
CA ASP A 135 -11.24 1.14 -7.90
C ASP A 135 -10.02 1.52 -8.76
N VAL A 136 -9.22 0.54 -9.21
CA VAL A 136 -8.09 0.75 -10.12
C VAL A 136 -8.54 1.42 -11.42
N SER A 137 -9.59 0.88 -12.05
CA SER A 137 -10.08 1.39 -13.33
C SER A 137 -10.57 2.84 -13.22
N SER A 138 -11.24 3.17 -12.11
CA SER A 138 -11.74 4.51 -11.84
C SER A 138 -10.60 5.48 -11.57
N LEU A 139 -9.61 5.06 -10.77
CA LEU A 139 -8.43 5.86 -10.46
C LEU A 139 -7.59 6.17 -11.70
N VAL A 140 -7.33 5.17 -12.54
CA VAL A 140 -6.53 5.38 -13.76
C VAL A 140 -7.23 6.36 -14.70
N ARG A 141 -8.55 6.26 -14.85
CA ARG A 141 -9.33 7.24 -15.63
C ARG A 141 -9.18 8.65 -15.04
N SER A 142 -9.35 8.82 -13.74
CA SER A 142 -9.24 10.15 -13.11
C SER A 142 -7.84 10.77 -13.26
N ILE A 143 -6.78 9.96 -13.23
CA ILE A 143 -5.41 10.43 -13.46
C ILE A 143 -5.21 10.87 -14.92
N LEU A 144 -5.74 10.12 -15.89
CA LEU A 144 -5.63 10.44 -17.31
C LEU A 144 -6.44 11.70 -17.71
N ASP A 145 -7.57 11.93 -17.04
CA ASP A 145 -8.44 13.09 -17.30
C ASP A 145 -7.96 14.38 -16.61
N THR A 146 -6.97 14.28 -15.71
CA THR A 146 -6.38 15.46 -15.04
C THR A 146 -5.43 16.18 -16.00
N PRO A 147 -5.62 17.48 -16.29
CA PRO A 147 -4.68 18.26 -17.09
C PRO A 147 -3.29 18.26 -16.45
N ARG A 148 -2.25 17.93 -17.21
CA ARG A 148 -0.85 17.94 -16.76
C ARG A 148 -0.23 19.32 -16.87
#